data_AF-A0A950FD89-F1
#
_entry.id   AF-A0A950FD89-F1
#
_cell.length_a   1.000
_cell.length_b   1.000
_cell.length_c   1.000
_cell.angle_alpha   90.00
_cell.angle_beta   90.00
_cell.angle_gamma   90.00
#
_symmetry.space_group_name_H-M   'P 1'
#
loop_
_entity.id
_entity.type
_entity.pdbx_description
1 polymer ?
#
loop_
_entity_poly.entity_id
_entity_poly.type
_entity_poly.pdbx_seq_one_letter_code
_entity_poly.pdbx_strand_id
1 'polypeptide(L)'
;MKIEIDLKSGFLQSLKPQVLAKLTPEERALIEVSTGEMGNKPDAVKLGWLKMRTKETWTKQRYTRGLNQVMKKLRAELEAQASRKE
;
A
#
# COMPACT_ATOMS: atom_id res chain seq x y z
N MET A 1 -8.31 6.80 17.89
CA MET A 1 -8.37 7.60 16.64
C MET A 1 -8.54 6.65 15.46
N LYS A 2 -9.50 6.85 14.55
CA LYS A 2 -9.60 6.04 13.32
C LYS A 2 -8.72 6.72 12.27
N ILE A 3 -7.52 6.19 12.03
CA ILE A 3 -6.67 6.71 10.94
C ILE A 3 -7.29 6.27 9.62
N GLU A 4 -7.82 7.23 8.87
CA GLU A 4 -8.28 7.01 7.50
C GLU A 4 -7.08 7.13 6.56
N ILE A 5 -6.76 6.04 5.87
CA ILE A 5 -5.69 6.04 4.87
C ILE A 5 -6.33 6.32 3.52
N ASP A 6 -5.95 7.46 2.94
CA ASP A 6 -6.43 7.91 1.64
C ASP A 6 -5.31 7.71 0.59
N LEU A 7 -5.54 6.79 -0.36
CA LEU A 7 -4.57 6.40 -1.39
C LEU A 7 -4.54 7.39 -2.56
N LYS A 8 -4.45 8.69 -2.25
CA LYS A 8 -4.28 9.73 -3.26
C LYS A 8 -2.92 9.62 -3.93
N SER A 9 -2.79 10.29 -5.07
CA SER A 9 -1.49 10.47 -5.73
C SER A 9 -0.49 11.05 -4.73
N GLY A 10 0.68 10.44 -4.66
CA GLY A 10 1.74 10.86 -3.75
C GLY A 10 1.60 10.41 -2.29
N PHE A 11 0.64 9.54 -1.95
CA PHE A 11 0.53 8.98 -0.60
C PHE A 11 1.85 8.35 -0.09
N LEU A 12 2.57 7.60 -0.92
CA LEU A 12 3.86 7.04 -0.52
C LEU A 12 4.90 8.11 -0.16
N GLN A 13 4.84 9.28 -0.80
CA GLN A 13 5.77 10.39 -0.54
C GLN A 13 5.44 11.14 0.74
N SER A 14 4.19 11.06 1.23
CA SER A 14 3.79 11.65 2.52
C SER A 14 4.15 10.76 3.72
N LEU A 15 4.47 9.48 3.49
CA LEU A 15 4.90 8.58 4.55
C LEU A 15 6.32 8.88 4.99
N LYS A 16 6.54 8.90 6.30
CA LYS A 16 7.88 9.04 6.88
C LYS A 16 8.80 7.88 6.42
N PRO A 17 10.12 8.13 6.26
CA PRO A 17 11.08 7.10 5.82
C PRO A 17 11.04 5.82 6.66
N GLN A 18 10.81 5.94 7.97
CA GLN A 18 10.70 4.81 8.88
C GLN A 18 9.47 3.91 8.62
N VAL A 19 8.36 4.46 8.13
CA VAL A 19 7.18 3.67 7.71
C VAL A 19 7.50 2.95 6.41
N LEU A 20 8.10 3.66 5.45
CA LEU A 20 8.49 3.09 4.17
C LEU A 20 9.48 1.93 4.34
N ALA A 21 10.42 2.04 5.29
CA ALA A 21 11.39 1.00 5.62
C ALA A 21 10.75 -0.31 6.14
N LYS A 22 9.53 -0.25 6.70
CA LYS A 22 8.80 -1.43 7.16
C LYS A 22 8.10 -2.18 6.02
N LEU A 23 7.92 -1.54 4.87
CA LEU A 23 7.26 -2.15 3.72
C LEU A 23 8.25 -2.95 2.88
N THR A 24 7.89 -4.18 2.53
CA THR A 24 8.63 -5.00 1.57
C THR A 24 8.50 -4.41 0.16
N PRO A 25 9.38 -4.81 -0.80
CA PRO A 25 9.25 -4.38 -2.19
C PRO A 25 7.89 -4.71 -2.80
N GLU A 26 7.30 -5.87 -2.45
CA GLU A 26 5.96 -6.26 -2.87
C GLU A 26 4.89 -5.33 -2.28
N GLU A 27 4.96 -5.06 -0.97
CA GLU A 27 3.99 -4.19 -0.28
C GLU A 27 4.05 -2.76 -0.82
N ARG A 28 5.24 -2.26 -1.15
CA ARG A 28 5.41 -0.95 -1.80
C ARG A 28 4.79 -0.92 -3.18
N ALA A 29 5.02 -1.95 -3.99
CA ALA A 29 4.43 -2.08 -5.32
C ALA A 29 2.89 -2.12 -5.25
N LEU A 30 2.33 -2.83 -4.27
CA LEU A 30 0.89 -2.87 -4.02
C LEU A 30 0.31 -1.48 -3.72
N ILE A 31 0.97 -0.67 -2.89
CA ILE A 31 0.50 0.69 -2.62
C ILE A 31 0.67 1.56 -3.86
N GLU A 32 1.82 1.50 -4.52
CA GLU A 32 2.13 2.34 -5.69
C GLU A 32 1.07 2.19 -6.78
N VAL A 33 0.71 0.94 -7.12
CA VAL A 33 -0.33 0.65 -8.12
C VAL A 33 -1.75 0.95 -7.63
N SER A 34 -1.95 1.07 -6.31
CA SER A 34 -3.24 1.40 -5.70
C SER A 34 -3.42 2.90 -5.43
N THR A 35 -2.38 3.71 -5.65
CA THR A 35 -2.40 5.17 -5.47
C THR A 35 -2.72 5.91 -6.77
N GLY A 36 -3.34 7.07 -6.65
CA GLY A 36 -3.55 8.00 -7.77
C GLY A 36 -4.75 7.67 -8.65
N GLU A 37 -4.70 8.08 -9.93
CA GLU A 37 -5.87 8.04 -10.85
C GLU A 37 -6.32 6.62 -11.20
N MET A 38 -5.48 5.59 -11.00
CA MET A 38 -5.88 4.20 -11.20
C MET A 38 -6.87 3.71 -10.12
N GLY A 39 -6.95 4.35 -8.95
CA GLY A 39 -7.78 3.93 -7.83
C GLY A 39 -7.38 2.59 -7.20
N ASN A 40 -8.13 2.10 -6.22
CA ASN A 40 -7.76 0.91 -5.43
C ASN A 40 -8.34 -0.42 -5.94
N LYS A 41 -9.21 -0.42 -6.96
CA LYS A 41 -9.86 -1.65 -7.46
C LYS A 41 -8.90 -2.48 -8.32
N PRO A 42 -8.86 -3.82 -8.17
CA PRO A 42 -8.03 -4.67 -9.02
C PRO A 42 -8.59 -4.75 -10.45
N ASP A 43 -7.77 -4.39 -11.43
CA ASP A 43 -8.03 -4.55 -12.86
C ASP A 43 -6.81 -5.18 -13.58
N ALA A 44 -6.99 -5.53 -14.85
CA ALA A 44 -5.97 -6.24 -15.62
C ALA A 44 -4.66 -5.44 -15.77
N VAL A 45 -4.73 -4.11 -15.83
CA VAL A 45 -3.55 -3.24 -15.91
C VAL A 45 -2.76 -3.32 -14.61
N LYS A 46 -3.43 -3.23 -13.45
CA LYS A 46 -2.75 -3.36 -12.14
C LYS A 46 -2.10 -4.71 -11.93
N LEU A 47 -2.82 -5.78 -12.27
CA LEU A 47 -2.28 -7.14 -12.14
C LEU A 47 -1.09 -7.36 -13.09
N GLY A 48 -1.16 -6.81 -14.32
CA GLY A 48 -0.06 -6.82 -15.27
C GLY A 48 1.16 -6.04 -14.78
N TRP A 49 0.94 -4.83 -14.27
CA TRP A 49 2.01 -4.00 -13.70
C TRP A 49 2.68 -4.67 -12.50
N LEU A 50 1.90 -5.23 -11.57
CA LEU A 50 2.42 -5.96 -10.42
C LEU A 50 3.23 -7.17 -10.85
N LYS A 51 2.77 -7.92 -11.87
CA LYS A 51 3.56 -9.03 -12.44
C LYS A 51 4.90 -8.55 -13.00
N MET A 52 4.93 -7.41 -13.69
CA MET A 52 6.18 -6.86 -14.21
C MET A 52 7.14 -6.45 -13.08
N ARG A 53 6.59 -5.90 -11.99
CA ARG A 53 7.34 -5.37 -10.85
C ARG A 53 7.86 -6.44 -9.90
N THR A 54 7.04 -7.43 -9.57
CA THR A 54 7.38 -8.50 -8.60
C THR A 54 7.84 -9.79 -9.26
N LYS A 55 7.71 -9.90 -10.59
CA LYS A 55 7.98 -11.12 -11.37
C LYS A 55 7.08 -12.31 -10.99
N GLU A 56 5.95 -12.06 -10.32
CA GLU A 56 5.01 -13.09 -9.91
C GLU A 56 3.64 -12.94 -10.58
N THR A 57 2.86 -14.01 -10.62
CA THR A 57 1.48 -13.96 -11.10
C THR A 57 0.55 -13.37 -10.02
N TRP A 58 -0.23 -12.36 -10.41
CA TRP A 58 -1.20 -11.68 -9.56
C TRP A 58 -2.64 -11.99 -9.97
N THR A 59 -3.45 -12.39 -8.99
CA THR A 59 -4.90 -12.53 -9.13
C THR A 59 -5.60 -11.41 -8.39
N LYS A 60 -6.87 -11.12 -8.76
CA LYS A 60 -7.71 -10.15 -8.03
C LYS A 60 -7.77 -10.48 -6.53
N GLN A 61 -7.86 -11.76 -6.18
CA GLN A 61 -7.90 -12.22 -4.79
C GLN A 61 -6.56 -12.00 -4.06
N ARG A 62 -5.43 -12.29 -4.70
CA ARG A 62 -4.09 -12.02 -4.13
C ARG A 62 -3.91 -10.52 -3.91
N TYR A 63 -4.28 -9.71 -4.90
CA TYR A 63 -4.26 -8.25 -4.81
C TYR A 63 -5.07 -7.75 -3.61
N THR A 64 -6.35 -8.11 -3.52
CA THR A 64 -7.23 -7.60 -2.45
C THR A 64 -6.75 -8.03 -1.07
N ARG A 65 -6.28 -9.27 -0.93
CA ARG A 65 -5.71 -9.76 0.33
C ARG A 65 -4.43 -9.01 0.70
N GLY A 66 -3.51 -8.86 -0.25
CA GLY A 66 -2.25 -8.14 -0.05
C GLY A 66 -2.49 -6.68 0.30
N LEU A 67 -3.35 -5.98 -0.45
CA LEU A 67 -3.69 -4.59 -0.18
C LEU A 67 -4.31 -4.42 1.20
N ASN A 68 -5.24 -5.28 1.61
CA ASN A 68 -5.83 -5.23 2.95
C ASN A 68 -4.79 -5.45 4.06
N GLN A 69 -3.86 -6.39 3.88
CA GLN A 69 -2.78 -6.64 4.84
C GLN A 69 -1.85 -5.44 4.97
N VAL A 70 -1.45 -4.86 3.82
CA VAL A 70 -0.60 -3.67 3.78
C VAL A 70 -1.26 -2.47 4.43
N MET A 71 -2.55 -2.24 4.15
CA MET A 71 -3.32 -1.15 4.76
C MET A 71 -3.43 -1.32 6.28
N LYS A 72 -3.64 -2.56 6.77
CA LYS A 72 -3.65 -2.86 8.21
C LYS A 72 -2.29 -2.57 8.85
N LYS A 73 -1.20 -2.97 8.20
CA LYS A 73 0.18 -2.73 8.66
C LYS A 73 0.50 -1.24 8.71
N LEU A 74 0.19 -0.51 7.64
CA LEU A 74 0.36 0.94 7.59
C LEU A 74 -0.41 1.65 8.69
N ARG A 75 -1.67 1.26 8.92
CA ARG A 75 -2.49 1.85 9.97
C ARG A 75 -1.84 1.65 11.34
N ALA A 76 -1.39 0.45 11.65
CA ALA A 76 -0.72 0.16 12.92
C ALA A 76 0.58 0.97 13.09
N GLU A 77 1.38 1.11 12.03
CA GLU A 77 2.60 1.92 12.06
C GLU A 77 2.31 3.43 12.24
N LEU A 78 1.25 3.94 11.62
CA LEU A 78 0.82 5.33 11.77
C LEU A 78 0.24 5.58 13.18
N GLU A 79 -0.56 4.65 13.72
CA GLU A 79 -1.08 4.71 15.08
C GLU A 79 0.06 4.67 16.11
N ALA A 80 1.02 3.75 15.96
CA ALA A 80 2.19 3.65 16.83
C ALA A 80 3.06 4.92 16.80
N GLN A 81 3.11 5.62 15.67
CA GLN A 81 3.84 6.88 15.58
C GLN A 81 3.08 8.09 16.13
N ALA A 82 1.75 8.08 16.05
CA ALA A 82 0.93 9.09 16.71
C ALA A 82 1.10 8.99 18.24
N SER A 83 1.06 7.77 18.79
CA SER A 83 1.24 7.53 20.23
C SER A 83 2.66 7.75 20.76
N ARG A 84 3.67 7.89 19.89
CA ARG A 84 5.05 8.28 20.28
C ARG A 84 5.28 9.78 20.26
N LYS A 85 4.28 10.57 19.82
CA LYS A 85 4.33 12.03 19.79
C LYS A 85 3.63 12.68 20.99
N GLU A 86 3.08 11.88 21.90
CA GLU A 86 2.67 12.28 23.26
C GLU A 86 3.79 11.89 24.25
#